data_AF-A0A953TJ14-F1
#
_entry.id   AF-A0A953TJ14-F1
#
_cell.length_a   1.000
_cell.length_b   1.000
_cell.length_c   1.000
_cell.angle_alpha   90.00
_cell.angle_beta   90.00
_cell.angle_gamma   90.00
#
_symmetry.space_group_name_H-M   'P 1'
#
loop_
_entity.id
_entity.type
_entity.pdbx_description
1 polymer ?
#
loop_
_entity_poly.entity_id
_entity_poly.type
_entity_poly.pdbx_seq_one_letter_code
_entity_poly.pdbx_strand_id
1 'polypeptide(L)'
;MKLSLPAPLALQGQPAVSNRASVRAHLRQWAERPEVREALWIASPEFLQSLAAWRDDPESAKGRKLEQALYRYLARMTARATPFGAFAGCSTGEIADSTRLELAPLGRYRRSTRLDMEYLCSLAEHLSSDPARRRNLRFHCNTSLHLAAGKYHHVRGDWQQGNHVFQLVSTGHTPALEATLSRAASGATAGALVSALVAGDPEITPEEADAFVGRLIESQVLVADLAPPVTGVEAVPYMIEQLEQAGEPALVTELRGIAEALLALDRGGLGADPGSYDEIVSAVSRLGGEFKPGRLVQVDVIKPAAAARLDQRLVSEILDAVQMLHSIRDGSGQPALQEFQEFKDKFQDRYQDREVPLLEALDDEAGIGFESDENPGLEPLLEGIDFLAAEETPPAMDNDKDARPATALARRLEELREKKEIVLVLDSELADELKAANPLPLPDAFLIMGALLGETGPQQSFCLQSVIGPSGANLLARLCYADERLAECVQKHVRAEEALHSGGAVFAEITHLPEGRVGNVVCRPVLRHYEIPLLATPGVPIDRQIALS
;
A
#
# COMPACT_ATOMS: atom_id res chain seq x y z
N MET A 1 4.20 -0.86 17.98
CA MET A 1 2.86 -1.09 18.59
C MET A 1 1.85 -0.15 17.98
N LYS A 2 0.64 -0.65 17.73
CA LYS A 2 -0.52 0.13 17.28
C LYS A 2 -1.35 0.48 18.52
N LEU A 3 -1.65 1.76 18.74
CA LEU A 3 -2.34 2.19 19.96
C LEU A 3 -3.50 3.14 19.60
N SER A 4 -4.69 2.91 20.15
CA SER A 4 -5.83 3.84 20.07
C SER A 4 -5.55 5.11 20.85
N LEU A 5 -6.24 6.23 20.55
CA LEU A 5 -6.14 7.41 21.41
C LEU A 5 -6.60 7.01 22.82
N PRO A 6 -5.99 7.55 23.89
CA PRO A 6 -6.54 7.34 25.21
C PRO A 6 -8.00 7.77 25.16
N ALA A 7 -8.90 6.83 25.47
CA ALA A 7 -10.29 7.18 25.69
C ALA A 7 -10.32 8.35 26.68
N PRO A 8 -11.26 9.32 26.56
CA PRO A 8 -11.58 10.09 27.75
C PRO A 8 -11.79 9.07 28.86
N LEU A 9 -11.04 9.24 29.95
CA LEU A 9 -11.08 8.45 31.18
C LEU A 9 -12.24 7.47 31.18
N ALA A 10 -11.90 6.18 31.14
CA ALA A 10 -12.84 5.11 31.42
C ALA A 10 -13.81 5.60 32.50
N LEU A 11 -15.10 5.40 32.26
CA LEU A 11 -16.20 5.56 33.20
C LEU A 11 -15.99 4.64 34.41
N GLN A 12 -14.87 4.78 35.12
CA GLN A 12 -14.61 4.18 36.41
C GLN A 12 -15.46 4.97 37.41
N GLY A 13 -16.63 4.42 37.71
CA GLY A 13 -17.42 4.83 38.87
C GLY A 13 -18.68 5.65 38.60
N GLN A 14 -19.15 5.82 37.36
CA GLN A 14 -20.49 6.34 37.12
C GLN A 14 -21.49 5.23 36.79
N PRO A 15 -22.69 5.23 37.40
CA PRO A 15 -23.72 4.23 37.12
C PRO A 15 -24.03 4.23 35.63
N ALA A 16 -24.29 3.03 35.09
CA ALA A 16 -24.62 2.81 33.68
C ALA A 16 -25.50 3.95 33.14
N VAL A 17 -25.01 4.63 32.09
CA VAL A 17 -25.70 5.77 31.48
C VAL A 17 -27.01 5.27 30.85
N SER A 18 -28.07 5.19 31.65
CA SER A 18 -29.34 4.57 31.27
C SER A 18 -30.28 5.56 30.54
N ASN A 19 -29.87 6.82 30.36
CA ASN A 19 -30.66 7.84 29.67
C ASN A 19 -29.94 8.32 28.41
N ARG A 20 -30.64 8.19 27.26
CA ARG A 20 -30.19 8.65 25.94
C ARG A 20 -29.79 10.13 25.91
N ALA A 21 -30.44 10.98 26.71
CA ALA A 21 -30.08 12.38 26.84
C ALA A 21 -28.67 12.58 27.42
N SER A 22 -28.27 11.74 28.38
CA SER A 22 -26.94 11.79 28.98
C SER A 22 -25.87 11.30 27.99
N VAL A 23 -26.11 10.18 27.29
CA VAL A 23 -25.19 9.71 26.22
C VAL A 23 -24.99 10.79 25.16
N ARG A 24 -26.06 11.47 24.74
CA ARG A 24 -25.99 12.56 23.78
C ARG A 24 -25.17 13.74 24.29
N ALA A 25 -25.34 14.14 25.55
CA ALA A 25 -24.56 15.23 26.15
C ALA A 25 -23.05 14.91 26.13
N HIS A 26 -22.68 13.69 26.49
CA HIS A 26 -21.29 13.23 26.42
C HIS A 26 -20.75 13.20 24.99
N LEU A 27 -21.54 12.71 24.02
CA LEU A 27 -21.15 12.74 22.61
C LEU A 27 -20.94 14.16 22.08
N ARG A 28 -21.76 15.12 22.51
CA ARG A 28 -21.60 16.53 22.13
C ARG A 28 -20.28 17.09 22.66
N GLN A 29 -20.01 16.91 23.96
CA GLN A 29 -18.76 17.37 24.57
C GLN A 29 -17.54 16.73 23.92
N TRP A 30 -17.61 15.43 23.63
CA TRP A 30 -16.53 14.72 22.95
C TRP A 30 -16.29 15.26 21.54
N ALA A 31 -17.35 15.47 20.75
CA ALA A 31 -17.26 15.98 19.38
C ALA A 31 -16.79 17.44 19.29
N GLU A 32 -16.82 18.20 20.38
CA GLU A 32 -16.32 19.58 20.43
C GLU A 32 -14.82 19.67 20.74
N ARG A 33 -14.18 18.58 21.20
CA ARG A 33 -12.73 18.55 21.47
C ARG A 33 -11.95 18.84 20.16
N PRO A 34 -10.97 19.75 20.16
CA PRO A 34 -10.22 20.12 18.94
C PRO A 34 -9.65 18.91 18.20
N GLU A 35 -9.01 17.98 18.92
CA GLU A 35 -8.41 16.77 18.36
C GLU A 35 -9.44 15.79 17.77
N VAL A 36 -10.69 15.81 18.26
CA VAL A 36 -11.78 15.01 17.70
C VAL A 36 -12.32 15.68 16.45
N ARG A 37 -12.51 17.00 16.47
CA ARG A 37 -12.97 17.78 15.31
C ARG A 37 -12.01 17.64 14.13
N GLU A 38 -10.71 17.79 14.40
CA GLU A 38 -9.68 17.59 13.38
C GLU A 38 -9.70 16.16 12.83
N ALA A 39 -9.74 15.15 13.70
CA ALA A 39 -9.75 13.75 13.27
C ALA A 39 -10.99 13.40 12.42
N LEU A 40 -12.16 13.98 12.76
CA LEU A 40 -13.37 13.85 11.95
C LEU A 40 -13.24 14.58 10.60
N TRP A 41 -12.61 15.76 10.56
CA TRP A 41 -12.35 16.45 9.29
C TRP A 41 -11.44 15.61 8.39
N ILE A 42 -10.30 15.13 8.90
CA ILE A 42 -9.36 14.29 8.13
C ILE A 42 -10.05 13.04 7.58
N ALA A 43 -10.97 12.44 8.35
CA ALA A 43 -11.67 11.22 7.93
C ALA A 43 -12.85 11.49 6.98
N SER A 44 -13.61 12.56 7.22
CA SER A 44 -14.80 12.93 6.43
C SER A 44 -15.23 14.38 6.74
N PRO A 45 -14.79 15.36 5.94
CA PRO A 45 -15.20 16.77 6.09
C PRO A 45 -16.71 16.95 5.98
N GLU A 46 -17.37 16.21 5.08
CA GLU A 46 -18.82 16.30 4.85
C GLU A 46 -19.61 15.80 6.07
N PHE A 47 -19.08 14.79 6.78
CA PHE A 47 -19.67 14.34 8.03
C PHE A 47 -19.56 15.40 9.11
N LEU A 48 -18.39 16.02 9.29
CA LEU A 48 -18.19 17.09 10.26
C LEU A 48 -19.13 18.27 9.99
N GLN A 49 -19.26 18.70 8.75
CA GLN A 49 -20.22 19.76 8.35
C GLN A 49 -21.67 19.38 8.67
N SER A 50 -22.02 18.11 8.44
CA SER A 50 -23.37 17.60 8.70
C SER A 50 -23.72 17.54 10.20
N LEU A 51 -22.74 17.60 11.12
CA LEU A 51 -23.00 17.56 12.56
C LEU A 51 -23.79 18.77 13.07
N ALA A 52 -23.80 19.89 12.36
CA ALA A 52 -24.66 21.03 12.70
C ALA A 52 -26.15 20.61 12.73
N ALA A 53 -26.60 19.83 11.75
CA ALA A 53 -27.99 19.34 11.69
C ALA A 53 -28.35 18.41 12.86
N TRP A 54 -27.39 17.62 13.35
CA TRP A 54 -27.59 16.80 14.56
C TRP A 54 -27.63 17.65 15.84
N ARG A 55 -26.85 18.73 15.89
CA ARG A 55 -26.88 19.65 17.03
C ARG A 55 -28.23 20.36 17.14
N ASP A 56 -28.77 20.78 15.99
CA ASP A 56 -30.02 21.53 15.90
C ASP A 56 -31.25 20.64 16.16
N ASP A 57 -31.34 19.47 15.51
CA ASP A 57 -32.41 18.49 15.74
C ASP A 57 -31.88 17.05 15.79
N PRO A 58 -31.40 16.59 16.97
CA PRO A 58 -30.86 15.25 17.13
C PRO A 58 -31.92 14.14 17.04
N GLU A 59 -33.21 14.46 17.21
CA GLU A 59 -34.30 13.48 17.14
C GLU A 59 -34.89 13.36 15.74
N SER A 60 -34.53 14.23 14.78
CA SER A 60 -34.86 14.02 13.38
C SER A 60 -34.33 12.68 12.84
N ALA A 61 -34.91 12.18 11.74
CA ALA A 61 -34.40 10.98 11.07
C ALA A 61 -32.93 11.12 10.64
N LYS A 62 -32.52 12.33 10.20
CA LYS A 62 -31.13 12.66 9.87
C LYS A 62 -30.26 12.72 11.13
N GLY A 63 -30.73 13.40 12.19
CA GLY A 63 -30.05 13.51 13.47
C GLY A 63 -29.73 12.15 14.09
N ARG A 64 -30.68 11.22 14.09
CA ARG A 64 -30.45 9.84 14.58
C ARG A 64 -29.38 9.09 13.79
N LYS A 65 -29.36 9.22 12.46
CA LYS A 65 -28.33 8.60 11.61
C LYS A 65 -26.94 9.20 11.88
N LEU A 66 -26.86 10.51 12.06
CA LEU A 66 -25.62 11.22 12.40
C LEU A 66 -25.12 10.83 13.80
N GLU A 67 -26.01 10.72 14.79
CA GLU A 67 -25.69 10.27 16.16
C GLU A 67 -25.06 8.86 16.15
N GLN A 68 -25.64 7.93 15.38
CA GLN A 68 -25.09 6.58 15.21
C GLN A 68 -23.73 6.61 14.52
N ALA A 69 -23.55 7.43 13.48
CA ALA A 69 -22.27 7.58 12.80
C ALA A 69 -21.20 8.18 13.74
N LEU A 70 -21.56 9.18 14.55
CA LEU A 70 -20.67 9.79 15.54
C LEU A 70 -20.23 8.78 16.60
N TYR A 71 -21.15 7.92 17.06
CA TYR A 71 -20.82 6.82 17.96
C TYR A 71 -19.85 5.82 17.32
N ARG A 72 -19.99 5.49 16.02
CA ARG A 72 -19.03 4.64 15.31
C ARG A 72 -17.64 5.26 15.25
N TYR A 73 -17.53 6.58 15.06
CA TYR A 73 -16.24 7.28 15.12
C TYR A 73 -15.65 7.25 16.53
N LEU A 74 -16.45 7.47 17.57
CA LEU A 74 -16.01 7.32 18.96
C LEU A 74 -15.47 5.91 19.22
N ALA A 75 -16.24 4.87 18.87
CA ALA A 75 -15.83 3.49 19.03
C ALA A 75 -14.54 3.18 18.27
N ARG A 76 -14.36 3.73 17.06
CA ARG A 76 -13.10 3.60 16.30
C ARG A 76 -11.92 4.24 17.04
N MET A 77 -12.08 5.47 17.54
CA MET A 77 -11.00 6.20 18.23
C MET A 77 -10.57 5.57 19.54
N THR A 78 -11.48 4.87 20.23
CA THR A 78 -11.20 4.29 21.55
C THR A 78 -10.84 2.81 21.50
N ALA A 79 -11.43 2.04 20.58
CA ALA A 79 -11.29 0.58 20.57
C ALA A 79 -10.51 0.00 19.38
N ARG A 80 -10.25 0.78 18.32
CA ARG A 80 -9.51 0.28 17.15
C ARG A 80 -8.12 0.90 17.07
N ALA A 81 -7.10 0.07 17.25
CA ALA A 81 -5.71 0.51 17.24
C ALA A 81 -5.11 0.70 15.83
N THR A 82 -5.80 0.31 14.75
CA THR A 82 -5.30 0.43 13.36
C THR A 82 -5.01 1.90 12.99
N PRO A 83 -3.74 2.28 12.69
CA PRO A 83 -3.38 3.66 12.33
C PRO A 83 -4.20 4.17 11.14
N PHE A 84 -4.86 5.30 11.33
CA PHE A 84 -5.69 5.96 10.32
C PHE A 84 -5.95 7.40 10.73
N GLY A 85 -5.42 8.36 9.95
CA GLY A 85 -5.54 9.77 10.25
C GLY A 85 -5.11 10.08 11.69
N ALA A 86 -5.88 10.92 12.37
CA ALA A 86 -5.68 11.24 13.77
C ALA A 86 -6.41 10.31 14.77
N PHE A 87 -7.03 9.21 14.34
CA PHE A 87 -7.78 8.30 15.25
C PHE A 87 -6.88 7.36 16.06
N ALA A 88 -5.79 6.90 15.46
CA ALA A 88 -4.85 5.98 16.08
C ALA A 88 -3.44 6.29 15.57
N GLY A 89 -2.44 5.83 16.33
CA GLY A 89 -1.05 6.11 16.02
C GLY A 89 -0.15 4.94 16.36
N CYS A 90 1.14 5.12 16.12
CA CYS A 90 2.15 4.10 16.37
C CYS A 90 3.22 4.55 17.36
N SER A 91 3.82 3.57 18.02
CA SER A 91 4.97 3.73 18.91
C SER A 91 5.98 2.64 18.60
N THR A 92 7.26 3.01 18.58
CA THR A 92 8.38 2.08 18.44
C THR A 92 8.82 1.63 19.83
N GLY A 93 8.91 0.31 20.03
CA GLY A 93 9.26 -0.30 21.30
C GLY A 93 10.48 -1.21 21.20
N GLU A 94 10.74 -1.99 22.25
CA GLU A 94 11.85 -2.93 22.33
C GLU A 94 11.47 -4.19 23.11
N ILE A 95 12.29 -5.23 22.94
CA ILE A 95 12.22 -6.47 23.72
C ILE A 95 13.10 -6.27 24.96
N ALA A 96 12.62 -6.65 26.14
CA ALA A 96 13.29 -6.47 27.43
C ALA A 96 12.94 -7.60 28.41
N ASP A 97 13.43 -7.52 29.65
CA ASP A 97 13.19 -8.54 30.69
C ASP A 97 11.77 -8.51 31.30
N SER A 98 10.97 -7.49 30.98
CA SER A 98 9.61 -7.34 31.51
C SER A 98 8.78 -6.44 30.61
N THR A 99 7.48 -6.73 30.51
CA THR A 99 6.53 -5.90 29.78
C THR A 99 6.19 -4.61 30.53
N ARG A 100 6.40 -3.45 29.89
CA ARG A 100 5.97 -2.14 30.40
C ARG A 100 5.52 -1.26 29.24
N LEU A 101 4.24 -0.90 29.24
CA LEU A 101 3.61 -0.09 28.19
C LEU A 101 3.04 1.19 28.81
N GLU A 102 3.65 2.32 28.49
CA GLU A 102 3.30 3.63 29.01
C GLU A 102 3.46 4.69 27.92
N LEU A 103 2.34 5.27 27.51
CA LEU A 103 2.32 6.36 26.53
C LEU A 103 2.66 7.69 27.18
N ALA A 104 3.29 8.58 26.41
CA ALA A 104 3.39 9.98 26.79
C ALA A 104 2.00 10.64 26.78
N PRO A 105 1.83 11.79 27.46
CA PRO A 105 0.60 12.58 27.37
C PRO A 105 0.30 13.04 25.93
N LEU A 106 -0.97 13.29 25.63
CA LEU A 106 -1.46 13.70 24.30
C LEU A 106 -0.68 14.87 23.70
N GLY A 107 -0.32 15.88 24.51
CA GLY A 107 0.44 17.05 24.05
C GLY A 107 1.88 16.77 23.61
N ARG A 108 2.36 15.53 23.74
CA ARG A 108 3.65 15.08 23.20
C ARG A 108 3.51 14.29 21.91
N TYR A 109 2.28 14.03 21.45
CA TYR A 109 2.07 13.29 20.21
C TYR A 109 2.55 14.13 19.03
N ARG A 110 3.17 13.45 18.08
CA ARG A 110 3.64 14.06 16.84
C ARG A 110 2.75 13.55 15.72
N ARG A 111 2.60 14.35 14.68
CA ARG A 111 1.96 13.93 13.45
C ARG A 111 2.88 14.22 12.27
N SER A 112 2.63 13.52 11.18
CA SER A 112 3.19 13.83 9.89
C SER A 112 2.05 13.89 8.87
N THR A 113 1.96 15.01 8.16
CA THR A 113 0.89 15.29 7.20
C THR A 113 1.49 15.38 5.80
N ARG A 114 0.90 14.64 4.85
CA ARG A 114 1.31 14.61 3.44
C ARG A 114 0.11 14.85 2.54
N LEU A 115 0.34 15.32 1.31
CA LEU A 115 -0.70 15.32 0.29
C LEU A 115 -1.01 13.88 -0.12
N ASP A 116 -2.26 13.65 -0.49
CA ASP A 116 -2.70 12.36 -0.99
C ASP A 116 -2.07 12.05 -2.36
N MET A 117 -1.55 10.84 -2.50
CA MET A 117 -0.89 10.38 -3.71
C MET A 117 -1.83 10.32 -4.93
N GLU A 118 -3.14 10.08 -4.74
CA GLU A 118 -4.16 10.13 -5.81
C GLU A 118 -4.21 11.54 -6.42
N TYR A 119 -4.20 12.57 -5.58
CA TYR A 119 -4.18 13.95 -6.05
C TYR A 119 -2.87 14.28 -6.78
N LEU A 120 -1.72 13.89 -6.22
CA LEU A 120 -0.42 14.18 -6.85
C LEU A 120 -0.27 13.50 -8.21
N CYS A 121 -0.77 12.27 -8.37
CA CYS A 121 -0.82 11.60 -9.67
C CYS A 121 -1.74 12.36 -10.65
N SER A 122 -2.94 12.74 -10.21
CA SER A 122 -3.87 13.53 -11.03
C SER A 122 -3.29 14.89 -11.45
N LEU A 123 -2.56 15.55 -10.57
CA LEU A 123 -1.85 16.80 -10.89
C LEU A 123 -0.75 16.54 -11.93
N ALA A 124 0.04 15.49 -11.79
CA ALA A 124 1.07 15.12 -12.76
C ALA A 124 0.48 14.84 -14.15
N GLU A 125 -0.64 14.11 -14.22
CA GLU A 125 -1.37 13.83 -15.47
C GLU A 125 -1.96 15.11 -16.09
N HIS A 126 -2.56 15.98 -15.26
CA HIS A 126 -3.11 17.26 -15.69
C HIS A 126 -2.03 18.15 -16.33
N LEU A 127 -0.85 18.21 -15.72
CA LEU A 127 0.27 19.02 -16.23
C LEU A 127 0.92 18.39 -17.47
N SER A 128 0.98 17.06 -17.53
CA SER A 128 1.60 16.33 -18.64
C SER A 128 0.73 16.30 -19.91
N SER A 129 -0.58 16.46 -19.76
CA SER A 129 -1.52 16.51 -20.89
C SER A 129 -1.63 17.89 -21.55
N ASP A 130 -1.25 18.98 -20.87
CA ASP A 130 -1.21 20.34 -21.44
C ASP A 130 -0.05 20.48 -22.45
N PRO A 131 -0.32 20.67 -23.76
CA PRO A 131 0.72 20.78 -24.78
C PRO A 131 1.73 21.90 -24.54
N ALA A 132 1.31 23.01 -23.92
CA ALA A 132 2.20 24.13 -23.64
C ALA A 132 3.21 23.80 -22.54
N ARG A 133 2.77 23.10 -21.50
CA ARG A 133 3.60 22.74 -20.34
C ARG A 133 4.46 21.52 -20.60
N ARG A 134 3.86 20.47 -21.19
CA ARG A 134 4.55 19.20 -21.47
C ARG A 134 5.83 19.39 -22.28
N ARG A 135 5.90 20.43 -23.10
CA ARG A 135 7.09 20.76 -23.92
C ARG A 135 8.37 20.80 -23.08
N ASN A 136 8.29 21.29 -21.85
CA ASN A 136 9.45 21.44 -20.96
C ASN A 136 9.57 20.32 -19.91
N LEU A 137 8.53 19.48 -19.76
CA LEU A 137 8.58 18.31 -18.89
C LEU A 137 9.50 17.24 -19.48
N ARG A 138 10.20 16.52 -18.60
CA ARG A 138 11.02 15.36 -18.94
C ARG A 138 10.17 14.10 -19.00
N PHE A 139 10.49 13.21 -19.93
CA PHE A 139 9.84 11.93 -20.14
C PHE A 139 10.87 10.81 -20.25
N HIS A 140 10.51 9.63 -19.74
CA HIS A 140 11.26 8.38 -19.85
C HIS A 140 10.44 7.35 -20.62
N CYS A 141 11.11 6.27 -21.06
CA CYS A 141 10.38 5.11 -21.58
C CYS A 141 9.60 4.44 -20.45
N ASN A 142 8.43 3.88 -20.78
CA ASN A 142 7.69 3.02 -19.85
C ASN A 142 8.58 1.84 -19.40
N THR A 143 8.60 1.54 -18.11
CA THR A 143 9.52 0.53 -17.55
C THR A 143 9.16 -0.91 -17.91
N SER A 144 7.96 -1.14 -18.46
CA SER A 144 7.54 -2.43 -19.03
C SER A 144 7.79 -2.54 -20.55
N LEU A 145 8.32 -1.48 -21.17
CA LEU A 145 8.55 -1.43 -22.61
C LEU A 145 9.66 -2.42 -23.01
N HIS A 146 9.33 -3.35 -23.90
CA HIS A 146 10.29 -4.32 -24.44
C HIS A 146 9.97 -4.64 -25.91
N LEU A 147 10.96 -5.16 -26.63
CA LEU A 147 10.82 -5.54 -28.04
C LEU A 147 10.64 -7.06 -28.14
N ALA A 148 9.47 -7.50 -28.59
CA ALA A 148 9.15 -8.91 -28.80
C ALA A 148 8.51 -9.10 -30.18
N ALA A 149 8.86 -10.17 -30.89
CA ALA A 149 8.31 -10.51 -32.21
C ALA A 149 8.27 -9.35 -33.24
N GLY A 150 9.23 -8.42 -33.18
CA GLY A 150 9.32 -7.26 -34.09
C GLY A 150 8.39 -6.07 -33.76
N LYS A 151 7.75 -6.09 -32.59
CA LYS A 151 6.92 -4.99 -32.07
C LYS A 151 7.36 -4.59 -30.67
N TYR A 152 7.10 -3.34 -30.31
CA TYR A 152 7.26 -2.88 -28.93
C TYR A 152 6.00 -3.23 -28.13
N HIS A 153 6.17 -3.87 -26.99
CA HIS A 153 5.13 -4.26 -26.06
C HIS A 153 5.31 -3.47 -24.76
N HIS A 154 4.24 -2.94 -24.19
CA HIS A 154 4.26 -2.29 -22.88
C HIS A 154 2.92 -2.39 -22.18
N VAL A 155 2.95 -2.38 -20.86
CA VAL A 155 1.75 -2.30 -20.02
C VAL A 155 1.29 -0.85 -19.94
N ARG A 156 0.04 -0.64 -20.33
CA ARG A 156 -0.68 0.62 -20.16
C ARG A 156 -1.66 0.49 -19.00
N GLY A 157 -1.71 1.49 -18.12
CA GLY A 157 -2.70 1.59 -17.06
C GLY A 157 -3.76 2.64 -17.41
N ASP A 158 -5.04 2.24 -17.44
CA ASP A 158 -6.16 3.15 -17.64
C ASP A 158 -7.11 3.11 -16.44
N TRP A 159 -7.85 4.20 -16.24
CA TRP A 159 -8.92 4.26 -15.24
C TRP A 159 -10.26 3.95 -15.90
N GLN A 160 -10.88 2.82 -15.53
CA GLN A 160 -12.20 2.41 -16.04
C GLN A 160 -13.15 2.06 -14.90
N GLN A 161 -14.35 2.65 -14.90
CA GLN A 161 -15.42 2.42 -13.91
C GLN A 161 -15.01 2.51 -12.43
N GLY A 162 -13.94 3.23 -12.11
CA GLY A 162 -13.47 3.40 -10.73
C GLY A 162 -12.36 2.44 -10.28
N ASN A 163 -11.81 1.64 -11.21
CA ASN A 163 -10.66 0.75 -10.99
C ASN A 163 -9.55 1.05 -12.02
N HIS A 164 -8.29 0.80 -11.66
CA HIS A 164 -7.22 0.70 -12.66
C HIS A 164 -7.30 -0.62 -13.41
N VAL A 165 -7.25 -0.54 -14.74
CA VAL A 165 -7.15 -1.69 -15.63
C VAL A 165 -5.81 -1.60 -16.34
N PHE A 166 -5.03 -2.69 -16.28
CA PHE A 166 -3.77 -2.82 -16.98
C PHE A 166 -3.98 -3.63 -18.26
N GLN A 167 -3.45 -3.14 -19.37
CA GLN A 167 -3.53 -3.80 -20.67
C GLN A 167 -2.15 -3.85 -21.31
N LEU A 168 -1.79 -5.00 -21.86
CA LEU A 168 -0.61 -5.13 -22.69
C LEU A 168 -0.93 -4.57 -24.08
N VAL A 169 -0.15 -3.58 -24.52
CA VAL A 169 -0.34 -2.90 -25.80
C VAL A 169 0.88 -3.12 -26.67
N SER A 170 0.67 -3.42 -27.95
CA SER A 170 1.75 -3.53 -28.93
C SER A 170 1.75 -2.38 -29.95
N THR A 171 2.95 -1.89 -30.28
CA THR A 171 3.19 -0.82 -31.26
C THR A 171 4.24 -1.29 -32.27
N GLY A 172 3.99 -1.04 -33.56
CA GLY A 172 4.92 -1.41 -34.62
C GLY A 172 6.29 -0.72 -34.47
N HIS A 173 7.36 -1.45 -34.75
CA HIS A 173 8.71 -0.88 -34.80
C HIS A 173 8.85 0.07 -36.00
N THR A 174 9.38 1.26 -35.75
CA THR A 174 9.77 2.23 -36.80
C THR A 174 11.09 2.92 -36.42
N PRO A 175 11.90 3.37 -37.39
CA PRO A 175 13.15 4.08 -37.10
C PRO A 175 12.93 5.35 -36.25
N ALA A 176 11.84 6.09 -36.50
CA ALA A 176 11.50 7.29 -35.73
C ALA A 176 11.18 6.97 -34.26
N LEU A 177 10.44 5.88 -34.01
CA LEU A 177 10.15 5.42 -32.66
C LEU A 177 11.42 4.98 -31.93
N GLU A 178 12.22 4.10 -32.52
CA GLU A 178 13.47 3.61 -31.92
C GLU A 178 14.43 4.75 -31.56
N ALA A 179 14.56 5.73 -32.47
CA ALA A 179 15.40 6.90 -32.23
C ALA A 179 14.84 7.80 -31.12
N THR A 180 13.52 7.87 -30.96
CA THR A 180 12.86 8.62 -29.87
C THR A 180 13.08 7.92 -28.53
N LEU A 181 12.84 6.60 -28.46
CA LEU A 181 13.05 5.78 -27.26
C LEU A 181 14.50 5.84 -26.79
N SER A 182 15.45 5.71 -27.72
CA SER A 182 16.89 5.80 -27.41
C SER A 182 17.28 7.13 -26.75
N ARG A 183 16.63 8.24 -27.14
CA ARG A 183 16.87 9.55 -26.53
C ARG A 183 16.17 9.71 -25.18
N ALA A 184 15.00 9.09 -25.02
CA ALA A 184 14.25 9.10 -23.78
C ALA A 184 14.78 8.11 -22.73
N ALA A 185 15.69 7.19 -23.08
CA ALA A 185 16.20 6.15 -22.19
C ALA A 185 16.86 6.68 -20.90
N SER A 186 17.41 7.90 -20.92
CA SER A 186 17.95 8.59 -19.73
C SER A 186 17.16 9.85 -19.37
N GLY A 187 15.95 9.98 -19.91
CA GLY A 187 15.07 11.13 -19.73
C GLY A 187 15.36 12.27 -20.70
N ALA A 188 14.35 12.68 -21.46
CA ALA A 188 14.42 13.81 -22.39
C ALA A 188 13.18 14.70 -22.28
N THR A 189 13.33 16.02 -22.52
CA THR A 189 12.16 16.89 -22.59
C THR A 189 11.37 16.64 -23.87
N ALA A 190 10.04 16.79 -23.85
CA ALA A 190 9.23 16.62 -25.06
C ALA A 190 9.71 17.54 -26.19
N GLY A 191 10.07 18.78 -25.89
CA GLY A 191 10.64 19.72 -26.86
C GLY A 191 11.97 19.25 -27.46
N ALA A 192 12.83 18.58 -26.68
CA ALA A 192 14.06 18.01 -27.19
C ALA A 192 13.81 16.82 -28.12
N LEU A 193 12.83 15.96 -27.80
CA LEU A 193 12.41 14.86 -28.66
C LEU A 193 11.85 15.35 -30.00
N VAL A 194 10.97 16.36 -29.96
CA VAL A 194 10.43 17.02 -31.16
C VAL A 194 11.56 17.60 -32.02
N SER A 195 12.47 18.36 -31.41
CA SER A 195 13.59 18.97 -32.12
C SER A 195 14.52 17.93 -32.75
N ALA A 196 14.73 16.80 -32.08
CA ALA A 196 15.57 15.72 -32.58
C ALA A 196 14.94 14.96 -33.75
N LEU A 197 13.61 14.82 -33.79
CA LEU A 197 12.89 14.22 -34.91
C LEU A 197 13.00 15.10 -36.17
N VAL A 198 12.72 16.39 -36.04
CA VAL A 198 12.83 17.36 -37.14
C VAL A 198 14.27 17.47 -37.68
N ALA A 199 15.27 17.38 -36.80
CA ALA A 199 16.68 17.38 -37.21
C ALA A 199 17.13 16.06 -37.87
N GLY A 200 16.47 14.94 -37.55
CA GLY A 200 16.78 13.62 -38.07
C GLY A 200 16.21 13.37 -39.47
N ASP A 201 15.11 14.04 -39.81
CA ASP A 201 14.45 13.93 -41.11
C ASP A 201 13.85 15.29 -41.54
N PRO A 202 14.40 15.94 -42.58
CA PRO A 202 13.90 17.22 -43.08
C PRO A 202 12.46 17.19 -43.61
N GLU A 203 11.88 16.02 -43.88
CA GLU A 203 10.49 15.88 -44.30
C GLU A 203 9.51 15.99 -43.12
N ILE A 204 9.97 15.80 -41.88
CA ILE A 204 9.13 15.89 -40.69
C ILE A 204 8.96 17.33 -40.24
N THR A 205 7.72 17.81 -40.25
CA THR A 205 7.39 19.14 -39.71
C THR A 205 7.38 19.16 -38.18
N PRO A 206 7.63 20.32 -37.53
CA PRO A 206 7.51 20.46 -36.08
C PRO A 206 6.15 20.03 -35.52
N GLU A 207 5.08 20.30 -36.26
CA GLU A 207 3.71 19.94 -35.88
C GLU A 207 3.49 18.42 -35.92
N GLU A 208 4.02 17.73 -36.95
CA GLU A 208 3.97 16.26 -37.04
C GLU A 208 4.79 15.59 -35.93
N ALA A 209 5.97 16.13 -35.64
CA ALA A 209 6.82 15.64 -34.55
C ALA A 209 6.17 15.84 -33.18
N ASP A 210 5.56 17.00 -32.91
CA ASP A 210 4.83 17.25 -31.65
C ASP A 210 3.60 16.35 -31.51
N ALA A 211 2.85 16.14 -32.60
CA ALA A 211 1.73 15.21 -32.62
C ALA A 211 2.19 13.75 -32.39
N PHE A 212 3.33 13.35 -32.97
CA PHE A 212 3.91 12.02 -32.76
C PHE A 212 4.33 11.80 -31.30
N VAL A 213 5.14 12.70 -30.74
CA VAL A 213 5.54 12.64 -29.32
C VAL A 213 4.32 12.66 -28.41
N GLY A 214 3.30 13.47 -28.74
CA GLY A 214 2.06 13.50 -28.01
C GLY A 214 1.31 12.17 -27.98
N ARG A 215 1.26 11.45 -29.10
CA ARG A 215 0.68 10.10 -29.14
C ARG A 215 1.47 9.09 -28.31
N LEU A 216 2.80 9.21 -28.26
CA LEU A 216 3.63 8.34 -27.41
C LEU A 216 3.38 8.60 -25.91
N ILE A 217 3.13 9.85 -25.53
CA ILE A 217 2.75 10.21 -24.16
C ILE A 217 1.34 9.69 -23.84
N GLU A 218 0.37 9.94 -24.72
CA GLU A 218 -1.02 9.51 -24.55
C GLU A 218 -1.16 7.98 -24.48
N SER A 219 -0.35 7.24 -25.25
CA SER A 219 -0.29 5.77 -25.22
C SER A 219 0.58 5.21 -24.09
N GLN A 220 1.14 6.06 -23.24
CA GLN A 220 2.06 5.70 -22.14
C GLN A 220 3.30 4.91 -22.59
N VAL A 221 3.74 5.08 -23.84
CA VAL A 221 5.08 4.64 -24.28
C VAL A 221 6.14 5.52 -23.63
N LEU A 222 5.84 6.82 -23.55
CA LEU A 222 6.60 7.80 -22.79
C LEU A 222 5.84 8.21 -21.54
N VAL A 223 6.47 8.13 -20.38
CA VAL A 223 5.88 8.46 -19.08
C VAL A 223 6.58 9.70 -18.53
N ALA A 224 5.81 10.64 -18.00
CA ALA A 224 6.32 11.90 -17.47
C ALA A 224 7.14 11.65 -16.20
N ASP A 225 8.30 12.31 -16.13
CA ASP A 225 9.15 12.39 -14.94
C ASP A 225 8.60 13.40 -13.92
N LEU A 226 7.31 13.30 -13.66
CA LEU A 226 6.53 14.14 -12.75
C LEU A 226 5.66 13.31 -11.82
N ALA A 227 5.39 12.05 -12.20
CA ALA A 227 4.72 11.09 -11.35
C ALA A 227 5.53 10.88 -10.06
N PRO A 228 4.89 10.96 -8.89
CA PRO A 228 5.59 10.91 -7.61
C PRO A 228 6.19 9.51 -7.35
N PRO A 229 7.42 9.42 -6.80
CA PRO A 229 8.02 8.15 -6.44
C PRO A 229 7.30 7.50 -5.26
N VAL A 230 7.27 6.16 -5.26
CA VAL A 230 6.76 5.35 -4.15
C VAL A 230 7.87 4.96 -3.16
N THR A 231 9.13 5.16 -3.51
CA THR A 231 10.28 4.90 -2.66
C THR A 231 11.20 6.12 -2.57
N GLY A 232 11.83 6.30 -1.39
CA GLY A 232 12.87 7.31 -1.21
C GLY A 232 12.31 8.69 -0.90
N VAL A 233 12.51 9.64 -1.83
CA VAL A 233 12.15 11.05 -1.65
C VAL A 233 10.63 11.21 -1.51
N GLU A 234 10.19 12.15 -0.68
CA GLU A 234 8.77 12.45 -0.51
C GLU A 234 8.20 13.09 -1.78
N ALA A 235 6.93 12.80 -2.08
CA ALA A 235 6.28 13.12 -3.34
C ALA A 235 6.23 14.62 -3.66
N VAL A 236 5.98 15.50 -2.67
CA VAL A 236 5.88 16.95 -2.90
C VAL A 236 7.26 17.58 -3.18
N PRO A 237 8.32 17.35 -2.38
CA PRO A 237 9.67 17.76 -2.72
C PRO A 237 10.13 17.27 -4.08
N TYR A 238 9.82 16.01 -4.44
CA TYR A 238 10.13 15.46 -5.76
C TYR A 238 9.48 16.28 -6.88
N MET A 239 8.16 16.48 -6.79
CA MET A 239 7.42 17.23 -7.80
C MET A 239 7.90 18.69 -7.91
N ILE A 240 8.24 19.33 -6.80
CA ILE A 240 8.84 20.67 -6.79
C ILE A 240 10.15 20.67 -7.60
N GLU A 241 11.04 19.72 -7.38
CA GLU A 241 12.31 19.63 -8.12
C GLU A 241 12.08 19.48 -9.63
N GLN A 242 11.14 18.61 -10.03
CA GLN A 242 10.83 18.38 -11.44
C GLN A 242 10.22 19.62 -12.11
N LEU A 243 9.34 20.34 -11.40
CA LEU A 243 8.75 21.59 -11.90
C LEU A 243 9.76 22.74 -11.95
N GLU A 244 10.75 22.78 -11.04
CA GLU A 244 11.87 23.72 -11.13
C GLU A 244 12.70 23.46 -12.39
N GLN A 245 13.01 22.19 -12.69
CA GLN A 245 13.73 21.82 -13.91
C GLN A 245 12.92 22.13 -15.19
N ALA A 246 11.59 22.01 -15.14
CA ALA A 246 10.69 22.35 -16.24
C ALA A 246 10.47 23.86 -16.42
N GLY A 247 10.95 24.69 -15.49
CA GLY A 247 10.80 26.14 -15.55
C GLY A 247 9.39 26.63 -15.23
N GLU A 248 8.73 26.03 -14.24
CA GLU A 248 7.36 26.34 -13.79
C GLU A 248 7.32 27.08 -12.43
N PRO A 249 7.87 28.31 -12.32
CA PRO A 249 8.08 28.98 -11.03
C PRO A 249 6.80 29.30 -10.26
N ALA A 250 5.68 29.51 -10.96
CA ALA A 250 4.38 29.77 -10.34
C ALA A 250 3.87 28.51 -9.59
N LEU A 251 3.93 27.34 -10.24
CA LEU A 251 3.53 26.07 -9.63
C LEU A 251 4.45 25.69 -8.47
N VAL A 252 5.75 25.88 -8.64
CA VAL A 252 6.76 25.67 -7.58
C VAL A 252 6.44 26.51 -6.35
N THR A 253 6.09 27.79 -6.53
CA THR A 253 5.77 28.70 -5.43
C THR A 253 4.51 28.25 -4.68
N GLU A 254 3.45 27.89 -5.40
CA GLU A 254 2.20 27.40 -4.79
C GLU A 254 2.40 26.06 -4.06
N LEU A 255 3.10 25.09 -4.65
CA LEU A 255 3.40 23.80 -4.01
C LEU A 255 4.28 23.96 -2.76
N ARG A 256 5.28 24.86 -2.79
CA ARG A 256 6.07 25.21 -1.60
C ARG A 256 5.20 25.83 -0.51
N GLY A 257 4.25 26.69 -0.88
CA GLY A 257 3.27 27.26 0.05
C GLY A 257 2.41 26.19 0.72
N ILE A 258 1.94 25.20 -0.05
CA ILE A 258 1.19 24.06 0.47
C ILE A 258 2.06 23.22 1.41
N ALA A 259 3.29 22.90 1.02
CA ALA A 259 4.22 22.14 1.84
C ALA A 259 4.49 22.82 3.20
N GLU A 260 4.71 24.14 3.20
CA GLU A 260 4.88 24.90 4.45
C GLU A 260 3.61 24.92 5.31
N ALA A 261 2.42 24.99 4.69
CA ALA A 261 1.16 24.90 5.44
C ALA A 261 0.98 23.53 6.12
N LEU A 262 1.33 22.43 5.43
CA LEU A 262 1.32 21.08 6.01
C LEU A 262 2.35 20.94 7.14
N LEU A 263 3.54 21.52 6.99
CA LEU A 263 4.55 21.55 8.05
C LEU A 263 4.11 22.39 9.25
N ALA A 264 3.41 23.51 9.03
CA ALA A 264 2.87 24.34 10.09
C ALA A 264 1.81 23.57 10.91
N LEU A 265 0.95 22.82 10.22
CA LEU A 265 0.02 21.87 10.83
C LEU A 265 0.76 20.86 11.71
N ASP A 266 1.82 20.23 11.19
CA ASP A 266 2.60 19.24 11.94
C ASP A 266 3.28 19.83 13.19
N ARG A 267 3.86 21.04 13.08
CA ARG A 267 4.45 21.77 14.22
C ARG A 267 3.42 22.14 15.28
N GLY A 268 2.16 22.37 14.89
CA GLY A 268 1.05 22.66 15.79
C GLY A 268 0.55 21.46 16.61
N GLY A 269 0.93 20.24 16.24
CA GLY A 269 0.46 19.02 16.88
C GLY A 269 -0.98 18.65 16.49
N LEU A 270 -1.66 17.91 17.37
CA LEU A 270 -3.06 17.49 17.19
C LEU A 270 -4.03 18.55 17.70
N GLY A 271 -5.19 18.60 17.07
CA GLY A 271 -6.27 19.56 17.34
C GLY A 271 -6.18 20.84 16.52
N ALA A 272 -5.61 20.80 15.32
CA ALA A 272 -5.63 21.97 14.44
C ALA A 272 -7.08 22.34 14.04
N ASP A 273 -7.30 23.63 13.79
CA ASP A 273 -8.59 24.10 13.36
C ASP A 273 -8.90 23.58 11.94
N PRO A 274 -10.10 23.01 11.68
CA PRO A 274 -10.50 22.56 10.36
C PRO A 274 -10.34 23.63 9.26
N GLY A 275 -10.46 24.93 9.59
CA GLY A 275 -10.29 26.01 8.63
C GLY A 275 -8.86 26.10 8.05
N SER A 276 -7.84 25.65 8.79
CA SER A 276 -6.47 25.57 8.27
C SER A 276 -6.33 24.60 7.09
N TYR A 277 -7.22 23.59 7.01
CA TYR A 277 -7.24 22.69 5.86
C TYR A 277 -8.01 23.27 4.67
N ASP A 278 -9.00 24.12 4.90
CA ASP A 278 -9.73 24.81 3.83
C ASP A 278 -8.81 25.75 3.03
N GLU A 279 -7.81 26.35 3.68
CA GLU A 279 -6.76 27.13 3.03
C GLU A 279 -5.91 26.26 2.08
N ILE A 280 -5.55 25.04 2.51
CA ILE A 280 -4.82 24.07 1.69
C ILE A 280 -5.68 23.60 0.51
N VAL A 281 -6.96 23.28 0.74
CA VAL A 281 -7.93 22.94 -0.33
C VAL A 281 -7.98 24.06 -1.38
N SER A 282 -8.06 25.30 -0.92
CA SER A 282 -8.12 26.48 -1.80
C SER A 282 -6.83 26.66 -2.61
N ALA A 283 -5.67 26.36 -2.04
CA ALA A 283 -4.38 26.40 -2.72
C ALA A 283 -4.25 25.28 -3.78
N VAL A 284 -4.58 24.05 -3.40
CA VAL A 284 -4.60 22.88 -4.29
C VAL A 284 -5.51 23.12 -5.50
N SER A 285 -6.66 23.77 -5.29
CA SER A 285 -7.61 24.08 -6.37
C SER A 285 -7.04 25.00 -7.46
N ARG A 286 -6.00 25.80 -7.14
CA ARG A 286 -5.33 26.68 -8.12
C ARG A 286 -4.29 25.95 -8.98
N LEU A 287 -3.79 24.80 -8.53
CA LEU A 287 -2.79 24.01 -9.26
C LEU A 287 -3.40 23.17 -10.39
N GLY A 288 -4.70 22.86 -10.30
CA GLY A 288 -5.37 21.88 -11.16
C GLY A 288 -5.30 20.46 -10.58
N GLY A 289 -5.65 19.47 -11.40
CA GLY A 289 -5.84 18.08 -10.97
C GLY A 289 -7.19 17.85 -10.28
N GLU A 290 -7.71 16.63 -10.40
CA GLU A 290 -8.93 16.22 -9.72
C GLU A 290 -8.63 15.78 -8.30
N PHE A 291 -9.47 16.18 -7.34
CA PHE A 291 -9.37 15.71 -5.96
C PHE A 291 -10.72 15.74 -5.25
N LYS A 292 -10.79 15.01 -4.14
CA LYS A 292 -11.90 15.07 -3.19
C LYS A 292 -11.37 15.69 -1.89
N PRO A 293 -12.01 16.73 -1.32
CA PRO A 293 -11.51 17.38 -0.10
C PRO A 293 -11.24 16.40 1.05
N GLY A 294 -12.14 15.45 1.29
CA GLY A 294 -11.97 14.39 2.31
C GLY A 294 -10.90 13.33 2.00
N ARG A 295 -10.15 13.49 0.92
CA ARG A 295 -9.02 12.64 0.51
C ARG A 295 -7.84 13.48 0.04
N LEU A 296 -7.72 14.71 0.52
CA LEU A 296 -6.63 15.59 0.07
C LEU A 296 -5.34 15.37 0.86
N VAL A 297 -5.46 14.97 2.14
CA VAL A 297 -4.32 14.82 3.04
C VAL A 297 -4.31 13.47 3.72
N GLN A 298 -3.12 12.92 3.89
CA GLN A 298 -2.83 11.77 4.73
C GLN A 298 -2.17 12.25 6.02
N VAL A 299 -2.64 11.73 7.16
CA VAL A 299 -2.04 11.98 8.47
C VAL A 299 -1.67 10.66 9.13
N ASP A 300 -0.42 10.53 9.57
CA ASP A 300 0.01 9.47 10.47
C ASP A 300 0.48 10.06 11.80
N VAL A 301 0.02 9.46 12.91
CA VAL A 301 0.31 9.93 14.27
C VAL A 301 1.37 9.04 14.92
N ILE A 302 2.42 9.68 15.45
CA ILE A 302 3.37 9.04 16.34
C ILE A 302 3.00 9.36 17.78
N LYS A 303 2.92 8.31 18.59
CA LYS A 303 2.64 8.37 20.02
C LYS A 303 3.93 8.05 20.75
N PRO A 304 4.72 9.04 21.18
CA PRO A 304 5.88 8.75 22.02
C PRO A 304 5.44 7.95 23.24
N ALA A 305 6.26 6.97 23.61
CA ALA A 305 6.03 6.13 24.77
C ALA A 305 7.14 6.39 25.80
N ALA A 306 6.77 6.67 27.04
CA ALA A 306 7.72 6.71 28.15
C ALA A 306 8.31 5.31 28.42
N ALA A 307 7.52 4.26 28.15
CA ALA A 307 7.99 2.89 28.09
C ALA A 307 7.20 2.10 27.04
N ALA A 308 7.87 1.36 26.17
CA ALA A 308 7.25 0.44 25.21
C ALA A 308 8.08 -0.84 25.13
N ARG A 309 8.01 -1.66 26.18
CA ARG A 309 8.81 -2.88 26.34
C ARG A 309 7.91 -4.11 26.38
N LEU A 310 8.33 -5.18 25.71
CA LEU A 310 7.73 -6.52 25.82
C LEU A 310 8.72 -7.49 26.45
N ASP A 311 8.22 -8.34 27.35
CA ASP A 311 9.02 -9.43 27.94
C ASP A 311 9.52 -10.40 26.85
N GLN A 312 10.82 -10.67 26.84
CA GLN A 312 11.46 -11.63 25.93
C GLN A 312 10.87 -13.04 26.06
N ARG A 313 10.39 -13.44 27.24
CA ARG A 313 9.73 -14.74 27.44
C ARG A 313 8.44 -14.83 26.63
N LEU A 314 7.60 -13.79 26.69
CA LEU A 314 6.38 -13.70 25.89
C LEU A 314 6.70 -13.73 24.39
N VAL A 315 7.76 -13.03 23.95
CA VAL A 315 8.19 -13.08 22.54
C VAL A 315 8.59 -14.49 22.13
N SER A 316 9.29 -15.22 23.00
CA SER A 316 9.69 -16.61 22.75
C SER A 316 8.47 -17.53 22.64
N GLU A 317 7.49 -17.40 23.55
CA GLU A 317 6.22 -18.14 23.50
C GLU A 317 5.43 -17.86 22.21
N ILE A 318 5.43 -16.61 21.74
CA ILE A 318 4.80 -16.25 20.45
C ILE A 318 5.51 -16.97 19.29
N LEU A 319 6.85 -17.00 19.28
CA LEU A 319 7.61 -17.67 18.23
C LEU A 319 7.40 -19.19 18.24
N ASP A 320 7.36 -19.81 19.43
CA ASP A 320 7.06 -21.23 19.58
C ASP A 320 5.66 -21.56 19.05
N ALA A 321 4.67 -20.71 19.33
CA ALA A 321 3.32 -20.86 18.79
C ALA A 321 3.28 -20.72 17.26
N VAL A 322 4.04 -19.78 16.69
CA VAL A 322 4.15 -19.64 15.23
C VAL A 322 4.80 -20.87 14.60
N GLN A 323 5.85 -21.42 15.21
CA GLN A 323 6.50 -22.63 14.72
C GLN A 323 5.55 -23.83 14.76
N MET A 324 4.76 -23.96 15.82
CA MET A 324 3.74 -25.01 15.93
C MET A 324 2.67 -24.86 14.84
N LEU A 325 2.09 -23.67 14.67
CA LEU A 325 1.08 -23.40 13.64
C LEU A 325 1.63 -23.67 12.23
N HIS A 326 2.87 -23.27 11.98
CA HIS A 326 3.54 -23.54 10.72
C HIS A 326 3.70 -25.03 10.44
N SER A 327 4.05 -25.84 11.46
CA SER A 327 4.23 -27.28 11.31
C SER A 327 2.96 -28.05 10.90
N ILE A 328 1.79 -27.44 11.09
CA ILE A 328 0.48 -28.02 10.75
C ILE A 328 0.02 -27.60 9.34
N ARG A 329 0.67 -26.60 8.72
CA ARG A 329 0.30 -26.11 7.39
C ARG A 329 0.84 -27.04 6.32
N ASP A 330 -0.06 -27.70 5.59
CA ASP A 330 0.32 -28.44 4.39
C ASP A 330 0.56 -27.52 3.19
N GLY A 331 1.64 -27.78 2.45
CA GLY A 331 2.04 -27.01 1.28
C GLY A 331 1.43 -27.53 -0.02
N SER A 332 1.05 -28.80 -0.08
CA SER A 332 0.73 -29.50 -1.35
C SER A 332 -0.58 -29.09 -2.03
N GLY A 333 -1.46 -28.35 -1.36
CA GLY A 333 -2.79 -27.97 -1.88
C GLY A 333 -3.01 -26.48 -2.10
N GLN A 334 -1.95 -25.67 -2.22
CA GLN A 334 -2.09 -24.23 -2.47
C GLN A 334 -2.18 -23.94 -3.97
N PRO A 335 -3.28 -23.34 -4.48
CA PRO A 335 -3.44 -23.05 -5.91
C PRO A 335 -2.27 -22.30 -6.53
N ALA A 336 -1.76 -21.27 -5.84
CA ALA A 336 -0.61 -20.49 -6.32
C ALA A 336 0.69 -21.33 -6.50
N LEU A 337 0.88 -22.39 -5.71
CA LEU A 337 2.03 -23.29 -5.89
C LEU A 337 1.82 -24.22 -7.07
N GLN A 338 0.57 -24.61 -7.33
CA GLN A 338 0.21 -25.40 -8.49
C GLN A 338 0.37 -24.58 -9.78
N GLU A 339 -0.18 -23.37 -9.85
CA GLU A 339 0.00 -22.43 -10.98
C GLU A 339 1.48 -22.21 -11.29
N PHE A 340 2.30 -21.97 -10.26
CA PHE A 340 3.74 -21.80 -10.45
C PHE A 340 4.43 -23.09 -10.93
N GLN A 341 3.97 -24.25 -10.49
CA GLN A 341 4.49 -25.53 -10.97
C GLN A 341 4.12 -25.77 -12.44
N GLU A 342 2.89 -25.44 -12.83
CA GLU A 342 2.44 -25.51 -14.23
C GLU A 342 3.24 -24.56 -15.13
N PHE A 343 3.52 -23.35 -14.65
CA PHE A 343 4.42 -22.42 -15.34
C PHE A 343 5.81 -23.01 -15.54
N LYS A 344 6.40 -23.62 -14.51
CA LYS A 344 7.72 -24.28 -14.61
C LYS A 344 7.74 -25.40 -15.63
N ASP A 345 6.68 -26.21 -15.67
CA ASP A 345 6.57 -27.33 -16.61
C ASP A 345 6.47 -26.80 -18.06
N LYS A 346 5.60 -25.81 -18.31
CA LYS A 346 5.50 -25.11 -19.61
C LYS A 346 6.83 -24.46 -20.02
N PHE A 347 7.53 -23.83 -19.08
CA PHE A 347 8.83 -23.21 -19.32
C PHE A 347 9.86 -24.24 -19.75
N GLN A 348 9.97 -25.36 -19.03
CA GLN A 348 10.91 -26.44 -19.36
C GLN A 348 10.59 -27.07 -20.72
N ASP A 349 9.31 -27.30 -21.03
CA ASP A 349 8.88 -27.89 -22.30
C ASP A 349 9.23 -27.00 -23.50
N ARG A 350 9.04 -25.68 -23.37
CA ARG A 350 9.28 -24.74 -24.48
C ARG A 350 10.74 -24.31 -24.60
N TYR A 351 11.36 -23.93 -23.48
CA TYR A 351 12.66 -23.25 -23.48
C TYR A 351 13.81 -24.15 -23.04
N GLN A 352 13.53 -25.28 -22.38
CA GLN A 352 14.53 -26.19 -21.83
C GLN A 352 15.53 -25.42 -20.94
N ASP A 353 16.83 -25.67 -21.11
CA ASP A 353 17.89 -25.06 -20.29
C ASP A 353 18.28 -23.64 -20.75
N ARG A 354 17.46 -22.98 -21.58
CA ARG A 354 17.74 -21.62 -22.07
C ARG A 354 17.37 -20.58 -21.02
N GLU A 355 18.25 -19.58 -20.86
CA GLU A 355 17.91 -18.32 -20.23
C GLU A 355 17.04 -17.50 -21.18
N VAL A 356 15.90 -17.02 -20.68
CA VAL A 356 14.88 -16.28 -21.46
C VAL A 356 14.54 -14.99 -20.69
N PRO A 357 14.44 -13.83 -21.36
CA PRO A 357 14.00 -12.59 -20.71
C PRO A 357 12.65 -12.78 -20.02
N LEU A 358 12.51 -12.23 -18.81
CA LEU A 358 11.30 -12.43 -17.99
C LEU A 358 10.03 -11.96 -18.72
N LEU A 359 10.09 -10.78 -19.34
CA LEU A 359 8.95 -10.25 -20.11
C LEU A 359 8.62 -11.09 -21.35
N GLU A 360 9.60 -11.70 -22.01
CA GLU A 360 9.34 -12.63 -23.13
C GLU A 360 8.66 -13.92 -22.63
N ALA A 361 9.06 -14.45 -21.48
CA ALA A 361 8.45 -15.64 -20.92
C ALA A 361 6.99 -15.39 -20.47
N LEU A 362 6.72 -14.22 -19.88
CA LEU A 362 5.41 -13.82 -19.36
C LEU A 362 4.45 -13.26 -20.43
N ASP A 363 4.92 -12.94 -21.63
CA ASP A 363 4.08 -12.42 -22.70
C ASP A 363 3.10 -13.51 -23.20
N ASP A 364 1.80 -13.17 -23.27
CA ASP A 364 0.75 -14.11 -23.66
C ASP A 364 0.73 -14.41 -25.17
N GLU A 365 1.26 -13.52 -26.01
CA GLU A 365 1.32 -13.70 -27.47
C GLU A 365 2.62 -14.39 -27.90
N ALA A 366 3.75 -13.95 -27.36
CA ALA A 366 5.09 -14.39 -27.75
C ALA A 366 5.65 -15.49 -26.85
N GLY A 367 5.18 -15.58 -25.60
CA GLY A 367 5.73 -16.40 -24.52
C GLY A 367 4.89 -17.63 -24.15
N ILE A 368 4.78 -17.88 -22.84
CA ILE A 368 3.95 -18.96 -22.27
C ILE A 368 2.86 -18.45 -21.33
N GLY A 369 2.81 -17.14 -21.05
CA GLY A 369 1.94 -16.52 -20.05
C GLY A 369 2.24 -17.02 -18.61
N PHE A 370 1.59 -16.43 -17.61
CA PHE A 370 1.68 -16.90 -16.22
C PHE A 370 0.37 -17.52 -15.72
N GLU A 371 -0.75 -16.82 -15.92
CA GLU A 371 -2.07 -17.27 -15.46
C GLU A 371 -2.67 -18.29 -16.45
N SER A 372 -3.21 -19.39 -15.92
CA SER A 372 -4.01 -20.34 -16.67
C SER A 372 -5.43 -19.79 -16.84
N ASP A 373 -5.74 -19.15 -17.98
CA ASP A 373 -7.08 -18.95 -18.60
C ASP A 373 -8.35 -19.03 -17.69
N GLU A 374 -8.36 -18.47 -16.48
CA GLU A 374 -9.59 -18.34 -15.68
C GLU A 374 -10.29 -17.00 -15.93
N ASN A 375 -9.70 -16.11 -16.73
CA ASN A 375 -10.37 -14.89 -17.15
C ASN A 375 -10.02 -14.44 -18.58
N PRO A 376 -10.56 -15.11 -19.62
CA PRO A 376 -10.47 -14.66 -21.02
C PRO A 376 -11.17 -13.32 -21.28
N GLY A 377 -11.83 -12.73 -20.27
CA GLY A 377 -12.76 -11.61 -20.38
C GLY A 377 -12.14 -10.22 -20.58
N LEU A 378 -10.84 -10.11 -20.85
CA LEU A 378 -10.18 -8.81 -21.11
C LEU A 378 -10.01 -8.48 -22.60
N GLU A 379 -10.29 -9.43 -23.50
CA GLU A 379 -10.34 -9.20 -24.95
C GLU A 379 -11.71 -8.58 -25.34
N PRO A 380 -11.77 -7.37 -25.94
CA PRO A 380 -13.03 -6.73 -26.34
C PRO A 380 -13.89 -7.56 -27.30
N LEU A 381 -13.28 -8.52 -28.01
CA LEU A 381 -13.98 -9.44 -28.91
C LEU A 381 -14.73 -10.57 -28.17
N LEU A 382 -14.38 -10.83 -26.92
CA LEU A 382 -14.91 -11.90 -26.06
C LEU A 382 -15.88 -11.36 -24.99
N GLU A 383 -16.16 -10.05 -25.01
CA GLU A 383 -17.08 -9.39 -24.10
C GLU A 383 -18.50 -9.99 -24.22
N GLY A 384 -18.96 -10.67 -23.17
CA GLY A 384 -20.28 -11.32 -23.13
C GLY A 384 -20.30 -12.81 -23.50
N ILE A 385 -19.14 -13.44 -23.72
CA ILE A 385 -19.02 -14.90 -23.86
C ILE A 385 -18.57 -15.48 -22.53
N ASP A 386 -19.48 -16.20 -21.86
CA ASP A 386 -19.20 -16.86 -20.59
C ASP A 386 -18.50 -18.21 -20.85
N PHE A 387 -17.18 -18.26 -20.66
CA PHE A 387 -16.39 -19.48 -20.79
C PHE A 387 -16.42 -20.36 -19.52
N LEU A 388 -17.06 -19.91 -18.44
CA LEU A 388 -17.13 -20.62 -17.16
C LEU A 388 -18.11 -21.82 -17.15
N ALA A 389 -18.53 -22.29 -18.34
CA ALA A 389 -19.37 -23.48 -18.49
C ALA A 389 -18.57 -24.74 -18.86
N ALA A 390 -17.28 -24.81 -18.50
CA ALA A 390 -16.59 -26.08 -18.36
C ALA A 390 -16.87 -26.58 -16.94
N GLU A 391 -17.57 -27.73 -16.83
CA GLU A 391 -17.75 -28.42 -15.55
C GLU A 391 -16.38 -28.52 -14.87
N GLU A 392 -16.22 -27.87 -13.71
CA GLU A 392 -15.18 -28.21 -12.76
C GLU A 392 -15.38 -29.70 -12.45
N THR A 393 -14.68 -30.58 -13.18
CA THR A 393 -14.46 -31.93 -12.70
C THR A 393 -13.74 -31.75 -11.37
N PRO A 394 -14.36 -32.14 -10.23
CA PRO A 394 -13.66 -32.07 -8.95
C PRO A 394 -12.34 -32.81 -9.13
N PRO A 395 -11.20 -32.27 -8.69
CA PRO A 395 -9.96 -33.02 -8.74
C PRO A 395 -10.23 -34.38 -8.11
N ALA A 396 -9.91 -35.44 -8.85
CA ALA A 396 -10.08 -36.80 -8.35
C ALA A 396 -9.43 -36.84 -6.96
N MET A 397 -10.21 -37.13 -5.92
CA MET A 397 -9.70 -37.33 -4.57
C MET A 397 -8.70 -38.49 -4.65
N ASP A 398 -7.43 -38.16 -4.80
CA ASP A 398 -6.38 -39.16 -4.80
C ASP A 398 -6.17 -39.60 -3.34
N ASN A 399 -6.84 -40.70 -3.04
CA ASN A 399 -6.68 -41.66 -1.96
C ASN A 399 -5.81 -41.28 -0.73
N ASP A 400 -6.53 -41.04 0.37
CA ASP A 400 -6.36 -41.74 1.66
C ASP A 400 -5.13 -41.43 2.54
N LYS A 401 -4.22 -40.53 2.14
CA LYS A 401 -3.08 -40.11 3.00
C LYS A 401 -3.30 -38.81 3.79
N ASP A 402 -4.17 -37.92 3.32
CA ASP A 402 -4.41 -36.59 3.93
C ASP A 402 -5.66 -36.49 4.82
N ALA A 403 -6.34 -37.62 5.10
CA ALA A 403 -7.53 -37.64 5.95
C ALA A 403 -7.23 -37.48 7.45
N ARG A 404 -5.97 -37.68 7.89
CA ARG A 404 -5.62 -37.68 9.33
C ARG A 404 -5.86 -36.34 10.02
N PRO A 405 -5.40 -35.19 9.50
CA PRO A 405 -5.59 -33.92 10.19
C PRO A 405 -7.08 -33.53 10.29
N ALA A 406 -7.85 -33.76 9.23
CA ALA A 406 -9.28 -33.51 9.20
C ALA A 406 -10.05 -34.39 10.20
N THR A 407 -9.66 -35.66 10.31
CA THR A 407 -10.28 -36.61 11.25
C THR A 407 -9.93 -36.27 12.70
N ALA A 408 -8.68 -35.87 12.99
CA ALA A 408 -8.23 -35.44 14.32
C ALA A 408 -8.98 -34.19 14.80
N LEU A 409 -9.11 -33.18 13.93
CA LEU A 409 -9.90 -31.97 14.21
C LEU A 409 -11.38 -32.30 14.43
N ALA A 410 -11.99 -33.13 13.58
CA ALA A 410 -13.39 -33.53 13.73
C ALA A 410 -13.64 -34.21 15.07
N ARG A 411 -12.78 -35.14 15.48
CA ARG A 411 -12.84 -35.81 16.79
C ARG A 411 -12.79 -34.81 17.95
N ARG A 412 -11.83 -33.89 17.95
CA ARG A 412 -11.73 -32.87 19.02
C ARG A 412 -12.92 -31.92 19.06
N LEU A 413 -13.48 -31.57 17.90
CA LEU A 413 -14.69 -30.75 17.82
C LEU A 413 -15.92 -31.46 18.40
N GLU A 414 -16.04 -32.78 18.19
CA GLU A 414 -17.08 -33.59 18.83
C GLU A 414 -16.91 -33.64 20.36
N GLU A 415 -15.68 -33.86 20.86
CA GLU A 415 -15.36 -33.83 22.29
C GLU A 415 -15.75 -32.48 22.94
N LEU A 416 -15.44 -31.36 22.28
CA LEU A 416 -15.81 -30.02 22.75
C LEU A 416 -17.32 -29.84 22.80
N ARG A 417 -18.03 -30.31 21.77
CA ARG A 417 -19.49 -30.25 21.70
C ARG A 417 -20.14 -31.05 22.84
N GLU A 418 -19.64 -32.25 23.14
CA GLU A 418 -20.13 -33.08 24.25
C GLU A 418 -19.90 -32.41 25.60
N LYS A 419 -18.72 -31.80 25.80
CA LYS A 419 -18.35 -31.07 27.02
C LYS A 419 -18.97 -29.67 27.11
N LYS A 420 -19.61 -29.18 26.03
CA LYS A 420 -20.11 -27.80 25.89
C LYS A 420 -19.01 -26.74 26.08
N GLU A 421 -17.81 -27.07 25.65
CA GLU A 421 -16.67 -26.17 25.62
C GLU A 421 -16.60 -25.46 24.25
N ILE A 422 -16.07 -24.24 24.23
CA ILE A 422 -15.98 -23.41 23.02
C ILE A 422 -14.52 -23.06 22.66
N VAL A 423 -13.56 -23.59 23.42
CA VAL A 423 -12.13 -23.34 23.24
C VAL A 423 -11.46 -24.65 22.90
N LEU A 424 -10.92 -24.75 21.69
CA LEU A 424 -10.03 -25.84 21.31
C LEU A 424 -8.62 -25.51 21.82
N VAL A 425 -8.09 -26.37 22.70
CA VAL A 425 -6.70 -26.28 23.15
C VAL A 425 -5.85 -27.10 22.19
N LEU A 426 -4.86 -26.46 21.58
CA LEU A 426 -3.83 -27.15 20.81
C LEU A 426 -2.76 -27.65 21.76
N ASP A 427 -2.96 -28.85 22.30
CA ASP A 427 -1.96 -29.56 23.09
C ASP A 427 -0.95 -30.30 22.20
N SER A 428 0.09 -30.87 22.82
CA SER A 428 1.14 -31.58 22.09
C SER A 428 0.63 -32.79 21.31
N GLU A 429 -0.38 -33.48 21.83
CA GLU A 429 -0.99 -34.65 21.17
C GLU A 429 -1.70 -34.24 19.88
N LEU A 430 -2.56 -33.22 19.96
CA LEU A 430 -3.26 -32.70 18.79
C LEU A 430 -2.28 -32.06 17.80
N ALA A 431 -1.27 -31.32 18.28
CA ALA A 431 -0.25 -30.75 17.41
C ALA A 431 0.50 -31.84 16.62
N ASP A 432 0.85 -32.97 17.25
CA ASP A 432 1.51 -34.09 16.59
C ASP A 432 0.60 -34.80 15.57
N GLU A 433 -0.70 -34.95 15.87
CA GLU A 433 -1.69 -35.51 14.93
C GLU A 433 -1.91 -34.62 13.69
N LEU A 434 -1.76 -33.31 13.86
CA LEU A 434 -1.98 -32.31 12.83
C LEU A 434 -0.73 -31.96 12.02
N LYS A 435 0.46 -32.45 12.40
CA LYS A 435 1.71 -32.15 11.69
C LYS A 435 1.61 -32.53 10.21
N ALA A 436 1.92 -31.56 9.35
CA ALA A 436 2.02 -31.77 7.92
C ALA A 436 3.19 -32.71 7.60
N ALA A 437 3.02 -33.56 6.59
CA ALA A 437 4.08 -34.49 6.17
C ALA A 437 5.27 -33.75 5.55
N ASN A 438 4.99 -32.70 4.76
CA ASN A 438 5.98 -31.89 4.06
C ASN A 438 5.69 -30.39 4.24
N PRO A 439 5.94 -29.81 5.43
CA PRO A 439 5.79 -28.38 5.62
C PRO A 439 6.79 -27.63 4.73
N LEU A 440 6.32 -26.55 4.09
CA LEU A 440 7.22 -25.59 3.42
C LEU A 440 8.18 -24.99 4.44
N PRO A 441 9.37 -24.50 4.05
CA PRO A 441 10.24 -23.81 5.00
C PRO A 441 9.58 -22.52 5.53
N LEU A 442 9.87 -22.17 6.79
CA LEU A 442 9.59 -20.82 7.29
C LEU A 442 10.44 -19.80 6.52
N PRO A 443 9.89 -18.63 6.18
CA PRO A 443 10.68 -17.56 5.59
C PRO A 443 11.71 -17.04 6.60
N ASP A 444 12.85 -16.59 6.08
CA ASP A 444 13.96 -16.05 6.87
C ASP A 444 13.58 -14.81 7.69
N ALA A 445 12.56 -14.08 7.23
CA ALA A 445 11.98 -12.96 7.97
C ALA A 445 10.47 -12.84 7.76
N PHE A 446 9.77 -12.49 8.84
CA PHE A 446 8.33 -12.27 8.84
C PHE A 446 7.90 -11.30 9.94
N LEU A 447 6.67 -10.83 9.84
CA LEU A 447 5.99 -9.94 10.77
C LEU A 447 4.91 -10.73 11.50
N ILE A 448 4.81 -10.51 12.81
CA ILE A 448 3.72 -11.03 13.64
C ILE A 448 2.81 -9.86 14.03
N MET A 449 1.51 -10.01 13.79
CA MET A 449 0.49 -9.07 14.24
C MET A 449 -0.44 -9.74 15.25
N GLY A 450 -0.74 -9.04 16.34
CA GLY A 450 -1.65 -9.51 17.36
C GLY A 450 -1.94 -8.46 18.42
N ALA A 451 -2.70 -8.87 19.44
CA ALA A 451 -3.08 -8.03 20.57
C ALA A 451 -2.56 -8.63 21.89
N LEU A 452 -1.98 -7.78 22.73
CA LEU A 452 -1.62 -8.14 24.09
C LEU A 452 -2.88 -8.07 24.98
N LEU A 453 -3.11 -9.12 25.76
CA LEU A 453 -4.21 -9.27 26.71
C LEU A 453 -3.65 -9.37 28.13
N GLY A 454 -4.33 -8.74 29.08
CA GLY A 454 -3.94 -8.73 30.50
C GLY A 454 -3.34 -7.39 30.95
N GLU A 455 -3.21 -7.23 32.27
CA GLU A 455 -2.56 -6.06 32.87
C GLU A 455 -1.04 -6.15 32.77
N THR A 456 -0.33 -5.06 33.05
CA THR A 456 1.13 -5.07 33.17
C THR A 456 1.56 -5.99 34.32
N GLY A 457 2.18 -7.12 34.01
CA GLY A 457 2.54 -8.16 34.99
C GLY A 457 2.90 -9.50 34.34
N PRO A 458 3.11 -10.57 35.13
CA PRO A 458 3.57 -11.87 34.64
C PRO A 458 2.50 -12.73 33.96
N GLN A 459 1.21 -12.43 34.14
CA GLN A 459 0.10 -13.16 33.50
C GLN A 459 -0.43 -12.37 32.29
N GLN A 460 0.35 -12.38 31.21
CA GLN A 460 -0.03 -11.78 29.94
C GLN A 460 -0.29 -12.87 28.92
N SER A 461 -1.24 -12.63 28.03
CA SER A 461 -1.53 -13.52 26.91
C SER A 461 -1.47 -12.73 25.60
N PHE A 462 -1.13 -13.40 24.52
CA PHE A 462 -1.08 -12.79 23.20
C PHE A 462 -2.12 -13.42 22.28
N CYS A 463 -3.01 -12.60 21.74
CA CYS A 463 -3.93 -13.00 20.70
C CYS A 463 -3.24 -12.79 19.35
N LEU A 464 -2.71 -13.88 18.78
CA LEU A 464 -2.14 -13.91 17.44
C LEU A 464 -3.24 -13.69 16.40
N GLN A 465 -3.07 -12.70 15.53
CA GLN A 465 -4.03 -12.37 14.47
C GLN A 465 -3.52 -12.80 13.10
N SER A 466 -2.23 -12.57 12.82
CA SER A 466 -1.61 -12.99 11.57
C SER A 466 -0.09 -13.06 11.66
N VAL A 467 0.49 -13.88 10.78
CA VAL A 467 1.91 -13.94 10.48
C VAL A 467 2.04 -13.63 8.99
N ILE A 468 2.84 -12.63 8.63
CA ILE A 468 2.92 -12.09 7.27
C ILE A 468 4.39 -12.01 6.87
N GLY A 469 4.71 -12.46 5.65
CA GLY A 469 6.05 -12.34 5.10
C GLY A 469 6.27 -13.33 3.95
N PRO A 470 7.45 -13.29 3.33
CA PRO A 470 8.51 -12.30 3.51
C PRO A 470 8.12 -10.90 2.96
N SER A 471 8.73 -9.79 3.38
CA SER A 471 9.63 -9.60 4.53
C SER A 471 8.84 -9.16 5.78
N GLY A 472 9.49 -9.17 6.95
CA GLY A 472 8.96 -8.54 8.17
C GLY A 472 8.76 -7.02 8.08
N ALA A 473 9.26 -6.36 7.03
CA ALA A 473 9.14 -4.92 6.82
C ALA A 473 7.79 -4.45 6.24
N ASN A 474 7.01 -5.35 5.62
CA ASN A 474 5.90 -4.99 4.71
C ASN A 474 4.89 -3.97 5.27
N LEU A 475 4.51 -4.05 6.55
CA LEU A 475 3.56 -3.12 7.16
C LEU A 475 4.20 -1.94 7.90
N LEU A 476 5.49 -2.02 8.21
CA LEU A 476 6.21 -1.02 9.01
C LEU A 476 6.91 0.02 8.12
N ALA A 477 7.34 -0.38 6.93
CA ALA A 477 8.03 0.48 5.96
C ALA A 477 7.27 1.78 5.69
N ARG A 478 5.94 1.70 5.56
CA ARG A 478 5.06 2.86 5.30
C ARG A 478 5.02 3.91 6.41
N LEU A 479 5.49 3.59 7.61
CA LEU A 479 5.51 4.51 8.76
C LEU A 479 6.91 5.04 9.06
N CYS A 480 7.93 4.58 8.34
CA CYS A 480 9.32 4.96 8.58
C CYS A 480 9.56 6.47 8.37
N TYR A 481 8.82 7.10 7.45
CA TYR A 481 8.91 8.54 7.22
C TYR A 481 8.51 9.38 8.45
N ALA A 482 7.67 8.83 9.32
CA ALA A 482 7.11 9.56 10.47
C ALA A 482 7.93 9.35 11.77
N ASP A 483 8.78 8.32 11.85
CA ASP A 483 9.60 8.03 13.03
C ASP A 483 10.98 7.47 12.65
N GLU A 484 12.04 8.26 12.87
CA GLU A 484 13.43 7.89 12.54
C GLU A 484 13.88 6.59 13.24
N ARG A 485 13.49 6.39 14.51
CA ARG A 485 13.81 5.16 15.25
C ARG A 485 13.19 3.93 14.58
N LEU A 486 11.94 4.03 14.11
CA LEU A 486 11.31 2.96 13.34
C LEU A 486 12.06 2.69 12.03
N ALA A 487 12.41 3.75 11.29
CA ALA A 487 13.17 3.63 10.05
C ALA A 487 14.49 2.87 10.24
N GLU A 488 15.25 3.22 11.28
CA GLU A 488 16.49 2.51 11.63
C GLU A 488 16.24 1.03 11.97
N CYS A 489 15.19 0.73 12.73
CA CYS A 489 14.83 -0.66 13.06
C CYS A 489 14.48 -1.47 11.80
N VAL A 490 13.69 -0.89 10.89
CA VAL A 490 13.32 -1.55 9.63
C VAL A 490 14.54 -1.75 8.73
N GLN A 491 15.41 -0.74 8.59
CA GLN A 491 16.65 -0.88 7.82
C GLN A 491 17.58 -1.96 8.40
N LYS A 492 17.72 -2.03 9.72
CA LYS A 492 18.50 -3.09 10.38
C LYS A 492 17.91 -4.47 10.14
N HIS A 493 16.58 -4.60 10.23
CA HIS A 493 15.85 -5.85 9.96
C HIS A 493 16.09 -6.34 8.52
N VAL A 494 15.91 -5.45 7.55
CA VAL A 494 16.09 -5.74 6.12
C VAL A 494 17.53 -6.18 5.81
N ARG A 495 18.53 -5.50 6.39
CA ARG A 495 19.95 -5.90 6.25
C ARG A 495 20.26 -7.25 6.91
N ALA A 496 19.65 -7.54 8.06
CA ALA A 496 19.82 -8.82 8.73
C ALA A 496 19.23 -9.97 7.91
N GLU A 497 18.06 -9.77 7.31
CA GLU A 497 17.44 -10.72 6.37
C GLU A 497 18.35 -10.97 5.15
N GLU A 498 18.86 -9.91 4.52
CA GLU A 498 19.83 -10.00 3.41
C GLU A 498 21.06 -10.85 3.77
N ALA A 499 21.61 -10.65 4.97
CA ALA A 499 22.82 -11.34 5.42
C ALA A 499 22.63 -12.85 5.63
N LEU A 500 21.39 -13.35 5.72
CA LEU A 500 21.10 -14.78 5.80
C LEU A 500 21.34 -15.49 4.46
N HIS A 501 21.38 -14.76 3.35
CA HIS A 501 21.56 -15.30 2.01
C HIS A 501 22.98 -15.03 1.48
N SER A 502 23.95 -15.84 1.91
CA SER A 502 25.35 -15.74 1.46
C SER A 502 25.61 -16.25 0.03
N GLY A 503 24.56 -16.66 -0.70
CA GLY A 503 24.64 -17.32 -2.00
C GLY A 503 24.86 -16.41 -3.20
N GLY A 504 25.12 -15.11 -3.00
CA GLY A 504 25.33 -14.15 -4.10
C GLY A 504 24.06 -13.64 -4.76
N ALA A 505 22.88 -13.88 -4.17
CA ALA A 505 21.63 -13.32 -4.65
C ALA A 505 21.57 -11.80 -4.44
N VAL A 506 21.01 -11.08 -5.41
CA VAL A 506 20.74 -9.64 -5.31
C VAL A 506 19.34 -9.42 -4.75
N PHE A 507 19.21 -8.62 -3.70
CA PHE A 507 17.92 -8.21 -3.16
C PHE A 507 17.48 -6.90 -3.79
N ALA A 508 16.28 -6.89 -4.35
CA ALA A 508 15.66 -5.72 -4.96
C ALA A 508 14.22 -5.52 -4.46
N GLU A 509 13.77 -4.27 -4.41
CA GLU A 509 12.35 -3.96 -4.18
C GLU A 509 11.62 -3.79 -5.51
N ILE A 510 10.48 -4.45 -5.67
CA ILE A 510 9.55 -4.09 -6.74
C ILE A 510 8.91 -2.75 -6.37
N THR A 511 9.10 -1.74 -7.20
CA THR A 511 8.45 -0.44 -7.06
C THR A 511 7.34 -0.36 -8.08
N HIS A 512 6.11 -0.28 -7.58
CA HIS A 512 4.91 -0.26 -8.41
C HIS A 512 3.84 0.61 -7.74
N LEU A 513 3.19 1.45 -8.55
CA LEU A 513 2.04 2.24 -8.14
C LEU A 513 0.81 1.76 -8.93
N PRO A 514 0.07 0.75 -8.42
CA PRO A 514 -1.07 0.20 -9.14
C PRO A 514 -2.22 1.19 -9.24
N GLU A 515 -2.43 1.97 -8.18
CA GLU A 515 -3.44 3.03 -8.11
C GLU A 515 -2.91 4.19 -7.27
N GLY A 516 -3.23 5.43 -7.63
CA GLY A 516 -2.75 6.62 -6.92
C GLY A 516 -2.98 6.55 -5.41
N ARG A 517 -4.15 6.09 -4.97
CA ARG A 517 -4.47 5.99 -3.54
C ARG A 517 -3.76 4.85 -2.81
N VAL A 518 -3.40 3.77 -3.51
CA VAL A 518 -2.55 2.71 -2.95
C VAL A 518 -1.16 3.26 -2.62
N GLY A 519 -0.71 4.29 -3.36
CA GLY A 519 0.48 5.10 -3.08
C GLY A 519 0.63 5.45 -1.60
N ASN A 520 -0.43 5.95 -0.96
CA ASN A 520 -0.46 6.32 0.46
C ASN A 520 -0.07 5.19 1.44
N VAL A 521 -0.19 3.93 1.00
CA VAL A 521 0.11 2.73 1.78
C VAL A 521 1.45 2.11 1.39
N VAL A 522 1.86 2.23 0.12
CA VAL A 522 3.10 1.62 -0.39
C VAL A 522 4.32 2.55 -0.32
N CYS A 523 4.11 3.86 -0.13
CA CYS A 523 5.18 4.84 0.07
C CYS A 523 6.10 4.45 1.23
N ARG A 524 7.41 4.36 0.99
CA ARG A 524 8.39 3.95 1.98
C ARG A 524 9.80 4.48 1.67
N PRO A 525 10.75 4.48 2.61
CA PRO A 525 12.15 4.76 2.28
C PRO A 525 12.71 3.70 1.32
N VAL A 526 13.82 4.01 0.65
CA VAL A 526 14.64 2.98 -0.01
C VAL A 526 15.20 2.05 1.06
N LEU A 527 14.80 0.78 1.06
CA LEU A 527 15.25 -0.21 2.05
C LEU A 527 16.30 -1.16 1.48
N ARG A 528 16.21 -1.49 0.18
CA ARG A 528 17.20 -2.34 -0.52
C ARG A 528 18.15 -1.53 -1.38
N HIS A 529 19.25 -2.17 -1.79
CA HIS A 529 20.24 -1.55 -2.67
C HIS A 529 19.76 -1.40 -4.11
N TYR A 530 18.86 -2.28 -4.57
CA TYR A 530 18.34 -2.30 -5.93
C TYR A 530 16.81 -2.16 -5.94
N GLU A 531 16.27 -1.65 -7.04
CA GLU A 531 14.83 -1.62 -7.31
C GLU A 531 14.54 -2.23 -8.68
N ILE A 532 13.35 -2.84 -8.82
CA ILE A 532 12.76 -3.27 -10.09
C ILE A 532 11.54 -2.37 -10.34
N PRO A 533 11.68 -1.29 -11.13
CA PRO A 533 10.58 -0.35 -11.37
C PRO A 533 9.55 -0.91 -12.35
N LEU A 534 8.30 -1.03 -11.91
CA LEU A 534 7.15 -1.43 -12.72
C LEU A 534 6.11 -0.32 -12.68
N LEU A 535 6.00 0.47 -13.76
CA LEU A 535 5.05 1.59 -13.85
C LEU A 535 5.16 2.56 -12.65
N ALA A 536 6.38 2.81 -12.18
CA ALA A 536 6.64 3.69 -11.05
C ALA A 536 7.94 4.46 -11.24
N THR A 537 7.98 5.66 -10.67
CA THR A 537 9.21 6.45 -10.56
C THR A 537 10.13 5.81 -9.51
N PRO A 538 11.35 5.41 -9.88
CA PRO A 538 12.30 4.76 -8.97
C PRO A 538 12.86 5.74 -7.92
N GLY A 539 13.14 5.22 -6.73
CA GLY A 539 13.79 5.95 -5.64
C GLY A 539 15.32 5.83 -5.64
N VAL A 540 15.88 4.94 -6.47
CA VAL A 540 17.33 4.70 -6.60
C VAL A 540 17.92 5.21 -7.92
N PRO A 541 19.23 5.52 -7.98
CA PRO A 541 19.89 5.92 -9.22
C PRO A 541 19.88 4.81 -10.28
N ILE A 542 20.05 5.18 -11.56
CA ILE A 542 19.93 4.28 -12.72
C ILE A 542 20.85 3.05 -12.67
N ASP A 543 22.03 3.15 -12.07
CA ASP A 543 23.00 2.04 -11.93
C ASP A 543 22.56 0.99 -10.89
N ARG A 544 21.46 1.26 -10.17
CA ARG A 544 20.84 0.38 -9.18
C ARG A 544 19.42 -0.02 -9.54
N GLN A 545 18.97 0.32 -10.74
CA GLN A 545 17.69 -0.10 -11.27
C GLN A 545 17.90 -1.38 -12.08
N ILE A 546 17.13 -2.41 -11.76
CA ILE A 546 17.06 -3.64 -12.55
C ILE A 546 15.86 -3.48 -13.48
N ALA A 547 16.14 -3.29 -14.77
CA ALA A 547 15.09 -3.25 -15.78
C ALA A 547 14.34 -4.60 -15.83
N LEU A 548 13.05 -4.55 -16.16
CA LEU A 548 12.26 -5.77 -16.36
C LEU A 548 12.64 -6.52 -17.63
N SER A 549 13.20 -5.81 -18.62
CA SER A 549 13.56 -6.30 -19.96
C SER A 549 14.88 -7.03 -20.04
#